data_AF-A0A6N7XDH2-F1
#
_entry.id   AF-A0A6N7XDH2-F1
#
_cell.length_a   1.000
_cell.length_b   1.000
_cell.length_c   1.000
_cell.angle_alpha   90.00
_cell.angle_beta   90.00
_cell.angle_gamma   90.00
#
_symmetry.space_group_name_H-M   'P 1'
#
loop_
_entity.id
_entity.type
_entity.pdbx_description
1 polymer ?
#
loop_
_entity_poly.entity_id
_entity_poly.type
_entity_poly.pdbx_seq_one_letter_code
_entity_poly.pdbx_strand_id
1 'polypeptide(L)'
;MYTIGQVSRMFGLPVSTIRYYDKMGLLPGLERTSGTRRFGDDQIEALRLIECLKRSGLEIRDIKRFMDWCQEGPSTYDDRLELFREQRRRVDEQIEELERTRAMIDWKCWYYSQACEWGSEEFAADLPDCLPADGRRLWDAAHADLPTPTAETAPAVGTTSSAL
;
A
#
# COMPACT_ATOMS: atom_id res chain seq x y z
N MET A 1 25.80 19.97 -0.20
CA MET A 1 26.50 18.71 0.13
C MET A 1 26.22 18.30 1.58
N TYR A 2 25.92 17.02 1.80
CA TYR A 2 25.51 16.45 3.08
C TYR A 2 26.48 15.35 3.54
N THR A 3 26.63 15.19 4.85
CA THR A 3 27.30 14.02 5.44
C THR A 3 26.36 12.81 5.47
N ILE A 4 26.91 11.60 5.54
CA ILE A 4 26.11 10.38 5.69
C ILE A 4 25.19 10.42 6.93
N GLY A 5 25.60 11.09 8.00
CA GLY A 5 24.79 11.26 9.21
C GLY A 5 23.62 12.22 9.02
N GLN A 6 23.78 13.29 8.21
CA GLN A 6 22.68 14.17 7.83
C GLN A 6 21.68 13.43 6.94
N VAL A 7 22.18 12.70 5.93
CA VAL A 7 21.35 11.88 5.03
C VAL A 7 20.58 10.81 5.81
N SER A 8 21.25 10.12 6.74
CA SER A 8 20.61 9.16 7.64
C SER A 8 19.40 9.76 8.38
N ARG A 9 19.53 10.98 8.90
CA ARG A 9 18.41 11.67 9.57
C ARG A 9 17.34 12.14 8.59
N MET A 10 17.71 12.64 7.41
CA MET A 10 16.76 13.13 6.40
C MET A 10 15.83 12.02 5.90
N PHE A 11 16.36 10.81 5.71
CA PHE A 11 15.61 9.67 5.18
C PHE A 11 15.15 8.68 6.25
N GLY A 12 15.52 8.90 7.52
CA GLY A 12 15.25 7.93 8.60
C GLY A 12 15.94 6.58 8.40
N LEU A 13 17.03 6.53 7.63
CA LEU A 13 17.73 5.30 7.29
C LEU A 13 18.95 5.10 8.18
N PRO A 14 19.25 3.87 8.64
CA PRO A 14 20.52 3.56 9.26
C PRO A 14 21.69 3.90 8.33
N VAL A 15 22.78 4.42 8.91
CA VAL A 15 24.03 4.68 8.17
C VAL A 15 24.53 3.43 7.45
N SER A 16 24.33 2.24 8.03
CA SER A 16 24.66 0.96 7.41
C SER A 16 23.88 0.72 6.12
N THR A 17 22.60 1.08 6.05
CA THR A 17 21.76 0.97 4.85
C THR A 17 22.26 1.89 3.74
N ILE A 18 22.60 3.13 4.06
CA ILE A 18 23.16 4.06 3.06
C ILE A 18 24.52 3.56 2.54
N ARG A 19 25.38 3.03 3.43
CA ARG A 19 26.64 2.39 3.03
C ARG A 19 26.41 1.15 2.16
N TYR A 20 25.35 0.40 2.43
CA TYR A 20 24.98 -0.76 1.63
C TYR A 20 24.56 -0.34 0.21
N TYR A 21 23.73 0.70 0.05
CA TYR A 21 23.34 1.21 -1.27
C TYR A 21 24.54 1.68 -2.10
N ASP A 22 25.44 2.42 -1.46
CA ASP A 22 26.72 2.83 -2.05
C ASP A 22 27.55 1.63 -2.50
N LYS A 23 27.70 0.60 -1.65
CA LYS A 23 28.42 -0.64 -1.99
C LYS A 23 27.78 -1.38 -3.19
N MET A 24 26.47 -1.30 -3.34
CA MET A 24 25.74 -1.89 -4.47
C MET A 24 25.80 -1.04 -5.75
N GLY A 25 26.46 0.13 -5.70
CA GLY A 25 26.58 1.04 -6.84
C GLY A 25 25.30 1.82 -7.12
N LEU A 26 24.38 1.92 -6.17
CA LEU A 26 23.10 2.62 -6.34
C LEU A 26 23.22 4.14 -6.22
N LEU A 27 24.37 4.65 -5.76
CA LEU A 27 24.59 6.07 -5.53
C LEU A 27 25.75 6.55 -6.40
N PRO A 28 25.53 6.74 -7.71
CA PRO A 28 26.58 7.18 -8.63
C PRO A 28 27.08 8.57 -8.25
N GLY A 29 28.37 8.86 -8.49
CA GLY A 29 28.94 10.19 -8.30
C GLY A 29 29.24 10.61 -6.86
N LEU A 30 29.29 9.67 -5.91
CA LEU A 30 29.67 9.98 -4.52
C LEU A 30 31.11 10.50 -4.41
N GLU A 31 31.23 11.80 -4.14
CA GLU A 31 32.53 12.44 -3.92
C GLU A 31 33.08 12.18 -2.52
N ARG A 32 34.41 12.23 -2.41
CA ARG A 32 35.11 12.26 -1.12
C ARG A 32 35.67 13.66 -0.89
N THR A 33 35.22 14.31 0.18
CA THR A 33 35.81 15.55 0.67
C THR A 33 36.50 15.27 1.99
N SER A 34 37.82 15.50 2.05
CA SER A 34 38.64 15.28 3.25
C SER A 34 38.51 13.84 3.79
N GLY A 35 38.54 12.85 2.90
CA GLY A 35 38.42 11.42 3.25
C GLY A 35 37.01 10.94 3.61
N THR A 36 36.02 11.83 3.66
CA THR A 36 34.63 11.50 4.00
C THR A 36 33.71 11.62 2.78
N ARG A 37 32.81 10.64 2.60
CA ARG A 37 31.79 10.68 1.55
C ARG A 37 30.82 11.85 1.75
N ARG A 38 30.61 12.63 0.70
CA ARG A 38 29.65 13.75 0.66
C ARG A 38 28.58 13.47 -0.38
N PHE A 39 27.34 13.76 -0.01
CA PHE A 39 26.16 13.55 -0.82
C PHE A 39 25.75 14.90 -1.40
N GLY A 40 25.83 15.06 -2.71
CA GLY A 40 25.24 16.18 -3.44
C GLY A 40 23.76 15.92 -3.73
N ASP A 41 23.15 16.86 -4.46
CA ASP A 41 21.70 16.82 -4.72
C ASP A 41 21.32 15.60 -5.57
N ASP A 42 22.16 15.20 -6.53
CA ASP A 42 21.95 13.97 -7.32
C ASP A 42 21.85 12.71 -6.46
N GLN A 43 22.66 12.59 -5.41
CA GLN A 43 22.57 11.44 -4.50
C GLN A 43 21.34 11.52 -3.59
N ILE A 44 20.88 12.73 -3.26
CA ILE A 44 19.63 12.91 -2.51
C ILE A 44 18.45 12.46 -3.38
N GLU A 45 18.40 12.86 -4.65
CA GLU A 45 17.35 12.44 -5.56
C GLU A 45 17.40 10.94 -5.88
N ALA A 46 18.61 10.38 -6.05
CA ALA A 46 18.77 8.93 -6.17
C ALA A 46 18.21 8.19 -4.93
N LEU A 47 18.48 8.67 -3.72
CA LEU A 47 17.94 8.08 -2.50
C LEU A 47 16.42 8.20 -2.40
N ARG A 48 15.85 9.36 -2.77
CA ARG A 48 14.38 9.51 -2.84
C ARG A 48 13.77 8.48 -3.77
N LEU A 49 14.37 8.27 -4.93
CA LEU A 49 13.87 7.33 -5.92
C LEU A 49 14.00 5.88 -5.47
N ILE A 50 15.15 5.50 -4.90
CA ILE A 50 15.38 4.16 -4.34
C ILE A 50 14.31 3.86 -3.27
N GLU A 51 14.10 4.78 -2.32
CA GLU A 51 13.11 4.56 -1.26
C GLU A 51 11.67 4.54 -1.80
N CYS A 52 11.35 5.34 -2.81
CA CYS A 52 10.06 5.30 -3.48
C CYS A 52 9.80 3.95 -4.15
N LEU A 53 10.75 3.44 -4.94
CA LEU A 53 10.64 2.15 -5.61
C LEU A 53 10.61 0.98 -4.63
N LYS A 54 11.37 1.04 -3.53
CA LYS A 54 11.27 0.03 -2.47
C LYS A 54 9.88 0.01 -1.84
N ARG A 55 9.28 1.18 -1.60
CA ARG A 55 7.93 1.29 -1.04
C ARG A 55 6.85 0.78 -1.98
N SER A 56 7.05 0.84 -3.30
CA SER A 56 6.15 0.21 -4.27
C SER A 56 6.32 -1.31 -4.38
N GLY A 57 7.22 -1.91 -3.58
CA GLY A 57 7.47 -3.35 -3.57
C GLY A 57 8.53 -3.81 -4.59
N LEU A 58 9.28 -2.90 -5.20
CA LEU A 58 10.36 -3.26 -6.10
C LEU A 58 11.59 -3.77 -5.33
N GLU A 59 12.15 -4.89 -5.78
CA GLU A 59 13.34 -5.45 -5.14
C GLU A 59 14.59 -4.62 -5.42
N ILE A 60 15.55 -4.65 -4.49
CA ILE A 60 16.80 -3.90 -4.60
C ILE A 60 17.61 -4.27 -5.86
N ARG A 61 17.47 -5.50 -6.35
CA ARG A 61 18.11 -5.98 -7.58
C ARG A 61 17.56 -5.26 -8.81
N ASP A 62 16.25 -5.06 -8.89
CA ASP A 62 15.61 -4.40 -10.04
C ASP A 62 15.84 -2.89 -9.99
N ILE A 63 15.86 -2.31 -8.79
CA ILE A 63 16.31 -0.92 -8.58
C ILE A 63 17.75 -0.75 -9.05
N LYS A 64 18.64 -1.72 -8.75
CA LYS A 64 20.01 -1.69 -9.28
C LYS A 64 20.02 -1.71 -10.81
N ARG A 65 19.25 -2.59 -11.44
CA ARG A 65 19.15 -2.64 -12.91
C ARG A 65 18.72 -1.29 -13.50
N PHE A 66 17.74 -0.65 -12.88
CA PHE A 66 17.31 0.70 -13.25
C PHE A 66 18.44 1.73 -13.13
N MET A 67 19.22 1.70 -12.04
CA MET A 67 20.36 2.61 -11.87
C MET A 67 21.48 2.35 -12.88
N ASP A 68 21.72 1.09 -13.25
CA ASP A 68 22.69 0.72 -14.27
C ASP A 68 22.23 1.24 -15.66
N TRP A 69 20.95 1.05 -16.00
CA TRP A 69 20.34 1.65 -17.19
C TRP A 69 20.51 3.16 -17.25
N CYS A 70 20.36 3.86 -16.11
CA CYS A 70 20.61 5.30 -16.02
C CYS A 70 22.00 5.70 -16.51
N GLN A 71 23.03 4.90 -16.22
CA GLN A 71 24.40 5.15 -16.67
C GLN A 71 24.62 4.82 -18.15
N GLU A 72 23.88 3.84 -18.71
CA GLU A 72 23.95 3.49 -20.14
C GLU A 72 23.38 4.60 -21.06
N GLY A 73 22.54 5.47 -20.51
CA GLY A 73 22.03 6.63 -21.24
C GLY A 73 20.86 6.29 -22.19
N PRO A 74 20.70 7.01 -23.31
CA PRO A 74 19.47 7.00 -24.12
C PRO A 74 19.01 5.64 -24.65
N SER A 75 19.90 4.67 -24.79
CA SER A 75 19.56 3.33 -25.29
C SER A 75 18.59 2.56 -24.39
N THR A 76 18.41 2.97 -23.13
CA THR A 76 17.58 2.27 -22.14
C THR A 76 16.32 3.04 -21.77
N TYR A 77 15.96 4.11 -22.49
CA TYR A 77 14.79 4.93 -22.16
C TYR A 77 13.48 4.13 -22.18
N ASP A 78 13.29 3.27 -23.19
CA ASP A 78 12.09 2.44 -23.28
C ASP A 78 11.99 1.46 -22.11
N ASP A 79 13.10 0.81 -21.75
CA ASP A 79 13.19 -0.11 -20.62
C ASP A 79 12.86 0.57 -19.28
N ARG A 80 13.38 1.79 -19.07
CA ARG A 80 13.11 2.58 -17.86
C ARG A 80 11.65 3.01 -17.80
N LEU A 81 11.08 3.47 -18.92
CA LEU A 81 9.69 3.88 -18.99
C LEU A 81 8.76 2.71 -18.69
N GLU A 82 9.04 1.54 -19.25
CA GLU A 82 8.24 0.33 -19.03
C GLU A 82 8.30 -0.13 -17.58
N LEU A 83 9.47 -0.05 -16.93
CA LEU A 83 9.59 -0.31 -15.50
C LEU A 83 8.65 0.58 -14.68
N PHE A 84 8.61 1.89 -14.94
CA PHE A 84 7.71 2.79 -14.20
C PHE A 84 6.23 2.58 -14.52
N ARG A 85 5.87 2.20 -15.75
CA ARG A 85 4.50 1.85 -16.10
C ARG A 85 4.01 0.64 -15.32
N GLU A 86 4.84 -0.40 -15.25
CA GLU A 86 4.54 -1.61 -14.48
C GLU A 86 4.48 -1.31 -12.98
N GLN A 87 5.40 -0.50 -12.44
CA GLN A 87 5.32 -0.10 -11.03
C GLN A 87 4.07 0.73 -10.74
N ARG A 88 3.67 1.63 -11.65
CA ARG A 88 2.42 2.39 -11.49
C ARG A 88 1.22 1.44 -11.44
N ARG A 89 1.11 0.50 -12.38
CA ARG A 89 0.02 -0.50 -12.39
C ARG A 89 -0.06 -1.27 -11.07
N ARG A 90 1.07 -1.71 -10.53
CA ARG A 90 1.11 -2.42 -9.24
C ARG A 90 0.68 -1.55 -8.07
N VAL A 91 1.09 -0.29 -8.05
CA VAL A 91 0.67 0.65 -7.00
C VAL A 91 -0.82 0.93 -7.10
N ASP A 92 -1.36 1.11 -8.30
CA ASP A 92 -2.80 1.32 -8.52
C ASP A 92 -3.60 0.09 -8.00
N GLU A 93 -3.14 -1.13 -8.29
CA GLU A 93 -3.74 -2.36 -7.75
C GLU A 93 -3.69 -2.44 -6.22
N GLN A 94 -2.58 -2.02 -5.61
CA GLN A 94 -2.47 -1.93 -4.15
C GLN A 94 -3.39 -0.86 -3.56
N ILE A 95 -3.57 0.27 -4.24
CA ILE A 95 -4.50 1.33 -3.82
C ILE A 95 -5.92 0.78 -3.81
N GLU A 96 -6.36 0.14 -4.90
CA GLU A 96 -7.69 -0.47 -4.98
C GLU A 96 -7.93 -1.47 -3.85
N GLU A 97 -6.94 -2.32 -3.55
CA GLU A 97 -7.05 -3.30 -2.47
C GLU A 97 -7.11 -2.66 -1.08
N LEU A 98 -6.31 -1.62 -0.85
CA LEU A 98 -6.34 -0.83 0.37
C LEU A 98 -7.66 -0.06 0.52
N GLU A 99 -8.24 0.42 -0.57
CA GLU A 99 -9.56 1.08 -0.58
C GLU A 99 -10.68 0.11 -0.21
N ARG A 100 -10.66 -1.12 -0.74
CA ARG A 100 -11.59 -2.20 -0.32
C ARG A 100 -11.45 -2.51 1.17
N THR A 101 -10.21 -2.68 1.62
CA THR A 101 -9.90 -2.92 3.05
C THR A 101 -10.41 -1.76 3.91
N ARG A 102 -10.18 -0.52 3.47
CA ARG A 102 -10.65 0.69 4.14
C ARG A 102 -12.17 0.75 4.22
N ALA A 103 -12.89 0.35 3.17
CA ALA A 103 -14.35 0.34 3.18
C ALA A 103 -14.91 -0.57 4.30
N MET A 104 -14.34 -1.76 4.47
CA MET A 104 -14.71 -2.66 5.58
C MET A 104 -14.39 -2.06 6.95
N ILE A 105 -13.23 -1.41 7.10
CA ILE A 105 -12.85 -0.74 8.34
C ILE A 105 -13.80 0.42 8.66
N ASP A 106 -14.10 1.27 7.68
CA ASP A 106 -15.04 2.39 7.83
C ASP A 106 -16.43 1.90 8.25
N TRP A 107 -16.93 0.83 7.62
CA TRP A 107 -18.16 0.15 8.02
C TRP A 107 -18.11 -0.32 9.49
N LYS A 108 -17.03 -0.98 9.91
CA LYS A 108 -16.88 -1.45 11.30
C LYS A 108 -16.74 -0.30 12.30
N CYS A 109 -16.08 0.79 11.93
CA CYS A 109 -16.03 2.01 12.73
C CYS A 109 -17.43 2.60 12.94
N TRP A 110 -18.23 2.68 11.88
CA TRP A 110 -19.62 3.13 11.98
C TRP A 110 -20.44 2.19 12.86
N TYR A 111 -20.40 0.89 12.60
CA TYR A 111 -21.14 -0.15 13.33
C TYR A 111 -20.88 -0.06 14.85
N TYR A 112 -19.60 -0.04 15.26
CA TYR A 112 -19.27 0.02 16.68
C TYR A 112 -19.51 1.39 17.30
N SER A 113 -19.51 2.48 16.51
CA SER A 113 -19.95 3.78 17.02
C SER A 113 -21.43 3.73 17.41
N GLN A 114 -22.28 3.09 16.60
CA GLN A 114 -23.71 2.92 16.91
C GLN A 114 -23.93 1.95 18.08
N ALA A 115 -23.22 0.81 18.11
CA ALA A 115 -23.32 -0.14 19.21
C ALA A 115 -22.91 0.47 20.56
N CYS A 116 -21.88 1.33 20.58
CA CYS A 116 -21.48 2.07 21.77
C CYS A 116 -22.53 3.10 22.20
N GLU A 117 -23.17 3.78 21.26
CA GLU A 117 -24.21 4.78 21.54
C GLU A 117 -25.49 4.13 22.09
N TRP A 118 -25.89 2.99 21.54
CA TRP A 118 -27.11 2.28 21.93
C TRP A 118 -26.90 1.25 23.05
N GLY A 119 -25.64 0.90 23.35
CA GLY A 119 -25.29 -0.11 24.34
C GLY A 119 -25.71 -1.53 23.95
N SER A 120 -25.94 -1.80 22.66
CA SER A 120 -26.48 -3.06 22.14
C SER A 120 -26.04 -3.32 20.70
N GLU A 121 -25.92 -4.61 20.35
CA GLU A 121 -25.72 -5.09 18.97
C GLU A 121 -26.99 -5.74 18.38
N GLU A 122 -28.14 -5.62 19.05
CA GLU A 122 -29.40 -6.26 18.61
C GLU A 122 -29.84 -5.82 17.21
N PHE A 123 -29.52 -4.59 16.81
CA PHE A 123 -29.79 -4.09 15.45
C PHE A 123 -29.09 -4.91 14.36
N ALA A 124 -28.02 -5.65 14.69
CA ALA A 124 -27.29 -6.48 13.74
C ALA A 124 -28.12 -7.63 13.17
N ALA A 125 -29.20 -8.04 13.86
CA ALA A 125 -30.07 -9.12 13.44
C ALA A 125 -30.86 -8.82 12.16
N ASP A 126 -31.00 -7.54 11.81
CA ASP A 126 -31.83 -7.07 10.69
C ASP A 126 -30.99 -6.31 9.63
N LEU A 127 -29.67 -6.55 9.59
CA LEU A 127 -28.79 -5.95 8.60
C LEU A 127 -28.95 -6.63 7.23
N PRO A 128 -28.91 -5.86 6.11
CA PRO A 128 -28.70 -4.40 6.04
C PRO A 128 -29.98 -3.57 6.03
N ASP A 129 -31.16 -4.17 6.25
CA ASP A 129 -32.46 -3.52 6.06
C ASP A 129 -32.76 -2.47 7.15
N CYS A 130 -32.22 -2.65 8.35
CA CYS A 130 -32.34 -1.69 9.45
C CYS A 130 -31.38 -0.47 9.32
N LEU A 131 -30.53 -0.41 8.29
CA LEU A 131 -29.51 0.61 8.19
C LEU A 131 -30.06 1.99 7.75
N PRO A 132 -29.69 3.08 8.45
CA PRO A 132 -29.89 4.43 7.91
C PRO A 132 -29.02 4.65 6.67
N ALA A 133 -29.30 5.72 5.93
CA ALA A 133 -28.70 5.96 4.62
C ALA A 133 -27.15 6.05 4.63
N ASP A 134 -26.56 6.57 5.70
CA ASP A 134 -25.11 6.65 5.89
C ASP A 134 -24.50 5.27 6.18
N GLY A 135 -25.09 4.50 7.09
CA GLY A 135 -24.68 3.11 7.37
C GLY A 135 -24.84 2.21 6.15
N ARG A 136 -25.92 2.37 5.39
CA ARG A 136 -26.19 1.59 4.17
C ARG A 136 -25.13 1.79 3.09
N ARG A 137 -24.69 3.04 2.86
CA ARG A 137 -23.60 3.32 1.91
C ARG A 137 -22.30 2.63 2.30
N LEU A 138 -21.95 2.65 3.59
CA LEU A 138 -20.74 2.00 4.10
C LEU A 138 -20.85 0.48 4.02
N TRP A 139 -22.03 -0.07 4.32
CA TRP A 139 -22.31 -1.50 4.12
C TRP A 139 -22.14 -1.91 2.66
N ASP A 140 -22.79 -1.21 1.74
CA ASP A 140 -22.73 -1.53 0.31
C ASP A 140 -21.29 -1.44 -0.22
N ALA A 141 -20.55 -0.40 0.17
CA ALA A 141 -19.13 -0.25 -0.19
C ALA A 141 -18.24 -1.37 0.39
N ALA A 142 -18.49 -1.79 1.64
CA ALA A 142 -17.74 -2.87 2.29
C ALA A 142 -18.07 -4.26 1.72
N HIS A 143 -19.22 -4.42 1.07
CA HIS A 143 -19.72 -5.71 0.56
C HIS A 143 -19.76 -5.76 -0.98
N ALA A 144 -19.21 -4.75 -1.67
CA ALA A 144 -19.26 -4.62 -3.14
C ALA A 144 -18.67 -5.81 -3.91
N ASP A 145 -17.67 -6.49 -3.32
CA ASP A 145 -16.96 -7.61 -3.95
C ASP A 145 -17.49 -9.00 -3.54
N LEU A 146 -18.51 -9.07 -2.67
CA LEU A 146 -19.10 -10.36 -2.31
C LEU A 146 -19.95 -10.87 -3.47
N PRO A 147 -19.80 -12.15 -3.86
CA PRO A 147 -20.80 -12.77 -4.72
C PRO A 147 -22.14 -12.67 -4.00
N THR A 148 -23.13 -12.04 -4.64
CA THR A 148 -24.48 -11.95 -4.10
C THR A 148 -24.97 -13.39 -3.90
N PRO A 149 -25.41 -13.79 -2.69
CA PRO A 149 -26.00 -15.11 -2.52
C PRO A 149 -27.19 -15.19 -3.47
N THR A 150 -27.07 -16.05 -4.49
CA THR A 150 -28.19 -16.38 -5.37
C THR A 150 -29.28 -16.94 -4.48
N ALA A 151 -30.52 -16.48 -4.67
CA ALA A 151 -31.66 -16.68 -3.79
C ALA A 151 -32.16 -18.15 -3.68
N GLU A 152 -31.29 -19.15 -3.76
CA GLU A 152 -31.66 -20.55 -3.97
C GLU A 152 -31.09 -21.52 -2.92
N THR A 153 -30.80 -21.05 -1.70
CA THR A 153 -30.49 -21.99 -0.60
C THR A 153 -31.01 -21.50 0.74
N ALA A 154 -32.31 -21.18 0.81
CA ALA A 154 -33.03 -21.28 2.07
C ALA A 154 -33.45 -22.74 2.27
N PRO A 155 -32.95 -23.48 3.28
CA PRO A 155 -33.55 -24.76 3.61
C PRO A 155 -34.99 -24.50 4.07
N ALA A 156 -35.94 -25.14 3.42
CA ALA A 156 -37.34 -25.13 3.85
C ALA A 156 -37.39 -25.56 5.33
N VAL A 157 -37.74 -24.63 6.21
CA VAL A 157 -38.00 -24.92 7.62
C VAL A 157 -39.22 -25.85 7.64
N GLY A 158 -38.94 -27.14 7.77
CA GLY A 158 -39.96 -28.18 7.87
C GLY A 158 -40.84 -27.91 9.08
N THR A 159 -42.13 -27.69 8.80
CA THR A 159 -43.19 -27.64 9.78
C THR A 159 -43.23 -28.98 10.52
N THR A 160 -42.74 -29.04 11.76
CA THR A 160 -43.05 -30.15 12.66
C THR A 160 -44.33 -29.82 13.42
N SER A 161 -45.44 -30.21 12.81
CA SER A 161 -46.70 -30.48 13.49
C SER A 161 -46.68 -31.93 13.97
N SER A 162 -46.65 -32.17 15.27
CA SER A 162 -47.38 -33.28 15.89
C SER A 162 -47.29 -33.26 17.43
N ALA A 163 -48.46 -33.07 18.02
CA ALA A 163 -49.05 -33.77 19.16
C ALA A 163 -48.12 -34.26 20.29
N LEU A 164 -48.36 -33.73 21.51
CA LEU A 164 -49.01 -34.45 22.61
C LEU A 164 -49.81 -33.46 23.47
#